data_AF-A0A654U5B2-F1
#
_entry.id   AF-A0A654U5B2-F1
#
_cell.length_a   1.000
_cell.length_b   1.000
_cell.length_c   1.000
_cell.angle_alpha   90.00
_cell.angle_beta   90.00
_cell.angle_gamma   90.00
#
_symmetry.space_group_name_H-M   'P 1'
#
loop_
_entity.id
_entity.type
_entity.pdbx_description
1 polymer ?
#
loop_
_entity_poly.entity_id
_entity_poly.type
_entity_poly.pdbx_seq_one_letter_code
_entity_poly.pdbx_strand_id
1 'polypeptide(L)'
;MRSHIATVLGSASPEAIDPDRAFQELGFDSLTAVEMRNRLKSATGLALSPTLIFDYPNSAALAGYMRRELLGSSPQDTSAVAAGEAELQRIVASIPVKRLRQAGVLDLLLALANETETSGQDPALAPTAEQEIADMDLDDLVNAAFRNDDE
;
A
#
# COMPACT_ATOMS: atom_id res chain seq x y z
N MET A 1 6.18 11.60 19.04
CA MET A 1 5.52 10.58 19.90
C MET A 1 5.46 10.97 21.36
N ARG A 2 6.57 11.07 22.10
CA ARG A 2 6.57 11.42 23.54
C ARG A 2 5.78 12.70 23.88
N SER A 3 5.86 13.75 23.05
CA SER A 3 5.03 14.97 23.20
C SER A 3 3.51 14.73 23.07
N HIS A 4 3.07 13.83 22.20
CA HIS A 4 1.65 13.50 22.06
C HIS A 4 1.14 12.73 23.29
N ILE A 5 1.95 11.80 23.80
CA ILE A 5 1.68 11.02 25.02
C ILE A 5 1.60 11.95 26.23
N ALA A 6 2.57 12.86 26.39
CA ALA A 6 2.58 13.89 27.42
C ALA A 6 1.31 14.75 27.42
N THR A 7 0.79 15.07 26.23
CA THR A 7 -0.42 15.89 26.12
C THR A 7 -1.68 15.12 26.54
N VAL A 8 -1.79 13.85 26.12
CA VAL A 8 -2.94 13.00 26.48
C VAL A 8 -2.95 12.67 27.98
N LEU A 9 -1.77 12.50 28.60
CA LEU A 9 -1.64 12.26 30.04
C LEU A 9 -1.71 13.54 30.89
N GLY A 10 -1.83 14.72 30.28
CA GLY A 10 -2.14 15.97 30.95
C GLY A 10 -1.08 16.59 31.89
N SER A 11 0.02 15.91 32.25
CA SER A 11 1.04 16.46 33.19
C SER A 11 2.43 15.80 33.14
N ALA A 12 2.79 15.06 32.09
CA ALA A 12 4.12 14.47 31.97
C ALA A 12 5.03 15.33 31.08
N SER A 13 6.25 15.64 31.54
CA SER A 13 7.28 16.16 30.63
C SER A 13 7.62 15.06 29.62
N PRO A 14 7.70 15.34 28.30
CA PRO A 14 7.95 14.32 27.28
C PRO A 14 9.27 13.57 27.49
N GLU A 15 10.24 14.20 28.15
CA GLU A 15 11.54 13.64 28.50
C GLU A 15 11.47 12.62 29.64
N ALA A 16 10.47 12.74 30.53
CA ALA A 16 10.24 11.84 31.66
C ALA A 16 9.51 10.54 31.24
N ILE A 17 8.98 10.46 30.02
CA ILE A 17 8.26 9.29 29.51
C ILE A 17 9.28 8.29 28.99
N ASP A 18 9.58 7.23 29.73
CA ASP A 18 10.43 6.15 29.24
C ASP A 18 9.87 5.57 27.92
N PRO A 19 10.69 5.48 26.84
CA PRO A 19 10.19 5.07 25.55
C PRO A 19 9.78 3.59 25.44
N ASP A 20 10.36 2.73 26.28
CA ASP A 20 10.17 1.28 26.28
C ASP A 20 9.11 0.83 27.28
N ARG A 21 8.78 1.68 28.26
CA ARG A 21 7.73 1.43 29.25
C ARG A 21 6.34 1.33 28.60
N ALA A 22 5.55 0.36 29.08
CA ALA A 22 4.24 0.11 28.50
C ALA A 22 3.26 1.24 28.80
N PHE A 23 2.37 1.53 27.86
CA PHE A 23 1.33 2.55 28.01
C PHE A 23 0.43 2.30 29.22
N GLN A 24 0.11 1.03 29.52
CA GLN A 24 -0.70 0.66 30.69
C GLN A 24 -0.01 1.06 32.00
N GLU A 25 1.32 0.91 32.10
CA GLU A 25 2.09 1.30 33.28
C GLU A 25 2.22 2.82 33.41
N LEU A 26 2.02 3.56 32.31
CA LEU A 26 1.96 5.02 32.27
C LEU A 26 0.56 5.56 32.54
N GLY A 27 -0.44 4.68 32.76
CA GLY A 27 -1.82 5.07 33.04
C GLY A 27 -2.70 5.27 31.80
N PHE A 28 -2.32 4.72 30.64
CA PHE A 28 -3.25 4.66 29.51
C PHE A 28 -4.39 3.69 29.79
N ASP A 29 -5.58 4.16 29.47
CA ASP A 29 -6.84 3.44 29.47
C ASP A 29 -7.47 3.46 28.07
N SER A 30 -8.67 2.91 27.94
CA SER A 30 -9.39 2.87 26.65
C SER A 30 -9.74 4.27 26.11
N LEU A 31 -9.97 5.26 26.97
CA LEU A 31 -10.36 6.61 26.55
C LEU A 31 -9.14 7.39 26.01
N THR A 32 -8.05 7.40 26.78
CA THR A 32 -6.78 8.00 26.41
C THR A 32 -6.16 7.33 25.18
N ALA A 33 -6.36 6.02 24.99
CA ALA A 33 -5.97 5.32 23.77
C ALA A 33 -6.69 5.86 22.53
N VAL A 34 -8.01 6.08 22.62
CA VAL A 34 -8.82 6.65 21.53
C VAL A 34 -8.44 8.11 21.26
N GLU A 35 -8.22 8.90 22.31
CA GLU A 35 -7.78 10.28 22.18
C GLU A 35 -6.41 10.37 21.48
N MET A 36 -5.45 9.55 21.92
CA MET A 36 -4.13 9.47 21.30
C MET A 36 -4.23 9.07 19.82
N ARG A 37 -5.05 8.07 19.49
CA ARG A 37 -5.29 7.67 18.10
C ARG A 37 -5.86 8.83 17.27
N ASN A 38 -6.86 9.54 17.79
CA ASN A 38 -7.48 10.68 17.11
C ASN A 38 -6.48 11.81 16.89
N ARG A 39 -5.66 12.10 17.89
CA ARG A 39 -4.60 13.11 17.79
C ARG A 39 -3.56 12.74 16.75
N LEU A 40 -3.10 11.48 16.75
CA LEU A 40 -2.17 10.98 15.75
C LEU A 40 -2.78 11.04 14.34
N LYS A 41 -4.01 10.55 14.16
CA LYS A 41 -4.75 10.64 12.90
C LYS A 41 -4.85 12.09 12.41
N SER A 42 -5.16 13.03 13.30
CA SER A 42 -5.25 14.45 12.93
C SER A 42 -3.89 15.05 12.55
N ALA A 43 -2.80 14.61 13.17
CA ALA A 43 -1.46 15.12 12.92
C ALA A 43 -0.82 14.51 11.65
N THR A 44 -1.17 13.25 11.33
CA THR A 44 -0.54 12.50 10.24
C THR A 44 -1.43 12.31 9.01
N GLY A 45 -2.75 12.48 9.14
CA GLY A 45 -3.71 12.17 8.08
C GLY A 45 -3.93 10.68 7.84
N LEU A 46 -3.27 9.79 8.60
CA LEU A 46 -3.31 8.34 8.40
C LEU A 46 -4.61 7.71 8.91
N ALA A 47 -5.08 6.68 8.21
CA ALA A 47 -6.16 5.82 8.68
C ALA A 47 -5.62 4.81 9.72
N LEU A 48 -5.67 5.19 11.00
CA LEU A 48 -5.13 4.38 12.09
C LEU A 48 -6.16 3.38 12.63
N SER A 49 -5.71 2.13 12.87
CA SER A 49 -6.53 1.07 13.48
C SER A 49 -7.05 1.49 14.88
N PRO A 50 -8.27 1.06 15.28
CA PRO A 50 -8.73 1.23 16.66
C PRO A 50 -7.92 0.43 17.68
N THR A 51 -7.20 -0.62 17.27
CA THR A 51 -6.38 -1.48 18.15
C THR A 51 -4.94 -1.01 18.31
N LEU A 52 -4.55 0.07 17.63
CA LEU A 52 -3.17 0.53 17.47
C LEU A 52 -2.35 0.60 18.77
N ILE A 53 -2.95 1.11 19.85
CA ILE A 53 -2.29 1.27 21.15
C ILE A 53 -2.01 -0.08 21.83
N PHE A 54 -2.82 -1.11 21.53
CA PHE A 54 -2.63 -2.46 22.02
C PHE A 54 -1.61 -3.23 21.16
N ASP A 55 -1.62 -3.01 19.85
CA ASP A 55 -0.67 -3.65 18.91
C ASP A 55 0.77 -3.11 19.11
N TYR A 56 0.89 -1.86 19.53
CA TYR A 56 2.16 -1.18 19.80
C TYR A 56 2.16 -0.61 21.23
N PRO A 57 2.46 -1.44 22.25
CA PRO A 57 2.16 -1.12 23.65
C PRO A 57 3.10 -0.10 24.30
N ASN A 58 4.08 0.44 23.57
CA ASN A 58 4.98 1.48 24.06
C ASN A 58 5.29 2.53 22.98
N SER A 59 5.89 3.64 23.41
CA SER A 59 6.12 4.79 22.53
C SER A 59 7.14 4.52 21.42
N ALA A 60 8.14 3.67 21.67
CA ALA A 60 9.16 3.30 20.70
C ALA A 60 8.57 2.47 19.55
N ALA A 61 7.79 1.43 19.89
CA ALA A 61 7.12 0.57 18.92
C ALA A 61 6.13 1.37 18.06
N LEU A 62 5.34 2.22 18.69
CA LEU A 62 4.37 3.06 17.99
C LEU A 62 5.07 4.10 17.09
N ALA A 63 6.19 4.69 17.54
CA ALA A 63 7.00 5.58 16.71
C ALA A 63 7.57 4.86 15.47
N GLY A 64 8.01 3.61 15.64
CA GLY A 64 8.51 2.78 14.55
C GLY A 64 7.44 2.47 13.51
N TYR A 65 6.23 2.12 13.95
CA TYR A 65 5.08 1.94 13.06
C TYR A 65 4.72 3.25 12.33
N MET A 66 4.58 4.37 13.05
CA MET A 66 4.29 5.68 12.44
C MET A 66 5.32 6.08 11.40
N ARG A 67 6.61 5.84 11.66
CA ARG A 67 7.69 6.15 10.71
C ARG A 67 7.52 5.35 9.42
N ARG A 68 7.12 4.07 9.51
CA ARG A 68 6.93 3.19 8.36
C ARG A 68 5.73 3.62 7.51
N GLU A 69 4.63 3.97 8.16
CA GLU A 69 3.42 4.43 7.47
C GLU A 69 3.60 5.81 6.84
N LEU A 70 4.22 6.75 7.54
CA LEU A 70 4.41 8.13 7.07
C LEU A 70 5.42 8.25 5.93
N LEU A 71 6.46 7.42 5.94
CA LEU A 71 7.45 7.43 4.87
C LEU A 71 6.98 6.64 3.65
N GLY A 72 5.90 5.85 3.78
CA GLY A 72 5.60 4.75 2.86
C GLY A 72 6.81 3.84 2.68
N SER A 73 6.71 2.86 1.79
CA SER A 73 7.93 2.40 1.08
C SER A 73 8.51 3.64 0.41
N SER A 74 9.66 4.12 0.86
CA SER A 74 10.17 5.42 0.41
C SER A 74 10.42 5.37 -1.11
N PRO A 75 10.29 6.46 -1.88
CA PRO A 75 10.85 6.50 -3.24
C PRO A 75 12.37 6.27 -3.28
N GLN A 76 13.04 6.33 -2.12
CA GLN A 76 14.42 5.84 -1.97
C GLN A 76 14.49 4.30 -2.00
N ASP A 77 13.48 3.59 -1.49
CA ASP A 77 13.37 2.13 -1.63
C ASP A 77 13.01 1.75 -3.07
N THR A 78 12.12 2.48 -3.76
CA THR A 78 11.86 2.19 -5.18
C THR A 78 13.04 2.56 -6.07
N SER A 79 13.77 3.64 -5.77
CA SER A 79 15.00 3.98 -6.49
C SER A 79 16.14 3.01 -6.18
N ALA A 80 16.27 2.52 -4.94
CA ALA A 80 17.26 1.50 -4.57
C ALA A 80 16.91 0.12 -5.12
N VAL A 81 15.63 -0.26 -5.12
CA VAL A 81 15.14 -1.50 -5.75
C VAL A 81 15.30 -1.42 -7.26
N ALA A 82 14.90 -0.33 -7.91
CA ALA A 82 15.10 -0.14 -9.35
C ALA A 82 16.58 -0.06 -9.73
N ALA A 83 17.43 0.55 -8.89
CA ALA A 83 18.87 0.56 -9.11
C ALA A 83 19.49 -0.84 -8.92
N GLY A 84 19.04 -1.58 -7.90
CA GLY A 84 19.44 -2.97 -7.67
C GLY A 84 18.99 -3.91 -8.80
N GLU A 85 17.76 -3.71 -9.30
CA GLU A 85 17.19 -4.46 -10.41
C GLU A 85 17.90 -4.14 -11.74
N ALA A 86 18.22 -2.87 -12.00
CA ALA A 86 19.02 -2.45 -13.14
C ALA A 86 20.44 -3.03 -13.10
N GLU A 87 21.06 -3.11 -11.92
CA GLU A 87 22.37 -3.76 -11.75
C GLU A 87 22.29 -5.27 -11.97
N LEU A 88 21.24 -5.92 -11.45
CA LEU A 88 21.00 -7.34 -11.67
C LEU A 88 20.79 -7.63 -13.16
N GLN A 89 20.01 -6.79 -13.86
CA GLN A 89 19.79 -6.88 -15.30
C GLN A 89 21.11 -6.72 -16.09
N ARG A 90 21.99 -5.79 -15.69
CA ARG A 90 23.33 -5.63 -16.28
C ARG A 90 24.20 -6.86 -16.08
N ILE A 91 24.21 -7.42 -14.88
CA ILE A 91 24.97 -8.63 -14.57
C ILE A 91 24.47 -9.78 -15.44
N VAL A 92 23.15 -10.03 -15.49
CA VAL A 92 22.56 -11.07 -16.32
C VAL A 92 22.89 -10.85 -17.81
N ALA A 93 22.79 -9.62 -18.31
CA ALA A 93 23.11 -9.27 -19.70
C ALA A 93 24.61 -9.46 -20.05
N SER A 94 25.50 -9.34 -19.06
CA SER A 94 26.94 -9.53 -19.24
C SER A 94 27.36 -11.02 -19.29
N ILE A 95 26.52 -11.94 -18.81
CA ILE A 95 26.85 -13.37 -18.81
C ILE A 95 26.74 -13.91 -20.24
N PRO A 96 27.81 -14.55 -20.79
CA PRO A 96 27.75 -15.13 -22.12
C PRO A 96 26.63 -16.18 -22.23
N VAL A 97 25.81 -16.10 -23.28
CA VAL A 97 24.66 -17.00 -23.50
C VAL A 97 25.03 -18.49 -23.44
N LYS A 98 26.26 -18.85 -23.87
CA LYS A 98 26.77 -20.23 -23.77
C LYS A 98 26.85 -20.73 -22.33
N ARG A 99 27.24 -19.87 -21.37
CA ARG A 99 27.30 -20.19 -19.93
C ARG A 99 25.88 -20.39 -19.38
N LEU A 100 24.95 -19.52 -19.75
CA LEU A 100 23.54 -19.63 -19.34
C LEU A 100 22.90 -20.93 -19.83
N ARG A 101 23.19 -21.33 -21.08
CA ARG A 101 22.72 -22.60 -21.66
C ARG A 101 23.32 -23.82 -20.96
N GLN A 102 24.62 -23.81 -20.68
CA GLN A 102 25.30 -24.91 -19.97
C GLN A 102 24.77 -25.09 -18.54
N ALA A 103 24.38 -24.00 -17.89
CA ALA A 103 23.78 -24.03 -16.56
C ALA A 103 22.27 -24.33 -16.55
N GLY A 104 21.62 -24.43 -17.72
CA GLY A 104 20.16 -24.63 -17.83
C GLY A 104 19.32 -23.41 -17.43
N VAL A 105 19.94 -22.26 -17.13
CA VAL A 105 19.26 -21.04 -16.67
C VAL A 105 18.58 -20.31 -17.83
N LEU A 106 19.08 -20.47 -19.06
CA LEU A 106 18.55 -19.78 -20.25
C LEU A 106 17.07 -20.12 -20.51
N ASP A 107 16.70 -21.39 -20.41
CA ASP A 107 15.32 -21.84 -20.60
C ASP A 107 14.39 -21.30 -19.52
N LEU A 108 14.86 -21.20 -18.27
CA LEU A 108 14.09 -20.60 -17.17
C LEU A 108 13.86 -19.10 -17.40
N LEU A 109 14.88 -18.36 -17.84
CA LEU A 109 14.76 -16.94 -18.15
C LEU A 109 13.82 -16.67 -19.33
N LEU A 110 13.88 -17.50 -20.37
CA LEU A 110 12.97 -17.41 -21.51
C LEU A 110 11.52 -17.74 -21.12
N ALA A 111 11.31 -18.77 -20.29
CA ALA A 111 9.99 -19.10 -19.77
C ALA A 111 9.40 -17.94 -18.95
N LEU A 112 10.20 -17.37 -18.04
CA LEU A 112 9.77 -16.27 -17.17
C LEU A 112 9.48 -14.97 -17.95
N ALA A 113 10.29 -14.65 -18.97
CA ALA A 113 10.06 -13.49 -19.82
C ALA A 113 8.70 -13.59 -20.57
N ASN A 114 8.37 -14.79 -21.05
CA ASN A 114 7.14 -15.04 -21.81
C ASN A 114 5.87 -15.02 -20.94
N GLU A 115 5.96 -15.34 -19.65
CA GLU A 115 4.84 -15.19 -18.70
C GLU A 115 4.50 -13.72 -18.43
N THR A 116 5.50 -12.83 -18.49
CA THR A 116 5.31 -11.40 -18.26
C THR A 116 4.59 -10.72 -19.43
N GLU A 117 4.79 -11.20 -20.66
CA GLU A 117 4.08 -10.71 -21.85
C GLU A 117 2.62 -11.19 -21.91
N THR A 118 2.31 -12.36 -21.34
CA THR A 118 0.95 -12.92 -21.31
C THR A 118 0.00 -12.16 -20.37
N SER A 119 0.54 -11.43 -19.38
CA SER A 119 -0.27 -10.59 -18.49
C SER A 119 -0.79 -9.29 -19.14
N GLY A 120 -0.40 -9.01 -20.39
CA GLY A 120 -0.87 -7.87 -21.19
C GLY A 120 -1.79 -8.25 -22.36
N GLN A 121 -2.14 -9.52 -22.52
CA GLN A 121 -3.04 -9.96 -23.60
C GLN A 121 -4.43 -10.21 -23.03
N ASP A 122 -5.20 -9.12 -22.94
CA ASP A 122 -6.64 -9.08 -22.69
C ASP A 122 -7.35 -10.08 -23.65
N PRO A 123 -7.85 -11.22 -23.17
CA PRO A 123 -8.64 -12.10 -24.00
C PRO A 123 -10.05 -11.50 -24.10
N ALA A 124 -10.28 -10.82 -25.22
CA ALA A 124 -11.59 -10.47 -25.76
C ALA A 124 -12.44 -9.49 -24.92
N LEU A 125 -12.43 -8.24 -25.40
CA LEU A 125 -13.57 -7.33 -25.41
C LEU A 125 -14.92 -8.07 -25.38
N ALA A 126 -15.53 -8.16 -24.20
CA ALA A 126 -16.98 -8.15 -24.11
C ALA A 126 -17.40 -6.68 -24.22
N PRO A 127 -18.23 -6.27 -25.20
CA PRO A 127 -18.72 -4.90 -25.26
C PRO A 127 -19.58 -4.65 -24.01
N THR A 128 -19.11 -3.79 -23.12
CA THR A 128 -19.94 -3.25 -22.05
C THR A 128 -20.94 -2.29 -22.70
N ALA A 129 -22.23 -2.54 -22.45
CA ALA A 129 -23.42 -1.88 -23.02
C ALA A 129 -23.53 -0.36 -22.73
N GLU A 130 -22.46 0.28 -22.28
CA GLU A 130 -22.41 1.67 -21.88
C GLU A 130 -21.88 2.57 -23.02
N GLN A 131 -21.18 2.00 -24.02
CA GLN A 131 -20.67 2.74 -25.18
C GLN A 131 -21.64 2.79 -26.38
N GLU A 132 -22.65 1.91 -26.45
CA GLU A 132 -23.58 1.84 -27.60
C GLU A 132 -24.59 3.00 -27.62
N ILE A 133 -24.97 3.56 -26.47
CA ILE A 133 -25.96 4.65 -26.40
C ILE A 133 -25.50 5.90 -27.19
N ALA A 134 -24.19 6.11 -27.32
CA ALA A 134 -23.62 7.28 -27.98
C ALA A 134 -23.63 7.18 -29.53
N ASP A 135 -23.79 5.98 -30.09
CA ASP A 135 -23.81 5.74 -31.54
C ASP A 135 -25.20 5.34 -32.07
N MET A 136 -26.19 5.15 -31.17
CA MET A 136 -27.56 4.81 -31.56
C MET A 136 -28.24 5.95 -32.32
N ASP A 137 -28.85 5.61 -33.46
CA ASP A 137 -29.72 6.52 -34.18
C ASP A 137 -31.00 6.84 -33.38
N LEU A 138 -31.62 7.98 -33.67
CA LEU A 138 -32.81 8.48 -32.96
C LEU A 138 -33.95 7.45 -32.93
N ASP A 139 -34.14 6.70 -34.01
CA ASP A 139 -35.20 5.69 -34.10
C ASP A 139 -34.97 4.51 -33.14
N ASP A 140 -33.72 4.11 -32.91
CA ASP A 140 -33.36 3.02 -31.98
C ASP A 140 -33.52 3.44 -30.52
N LEU A 141 -33.19 4.70 -30.19
CA LEU A 141 -33.40 5.25 -28.84
C LEU A 141 -34.88 5.31 -28.45
N VAL A 142 -35.75 5.68 -29.41
CA VAL A 142 -37.20 5.72 -29.19
C VAL A 142 -37.74 4.32 -28.90
N ASN A 143 -37.28 3.31 -29.63
CA ASN A 143 -37.72 1.92 -29.43
C ASN A 143 -37.24 1.35 -28.09
N ALA A 144 -36.03 1.69 -27.66
CA ALA A 144 -35.48 1.30 -26.36
C ALA A 144 -36.26 1.91 -25.18
N ALA A 145 -36.70 3.17 -25.31
CA ALA A 145 -37.48 3.86 -24.28
C ALA A 145 -38.87 3.23 -24.07
N PHE A 146 -39.53 2.76 -25.13
CA PHE A 146 -40.83 2.10 -25.02
C PHE A 146 -40.77 0.68 -24.45
N ARG A 147 -39.59 0.06 -24.39
CA ARG A 147 -39.44 -1.31 -23.88
C ARG A 147 -39.27 -1.40 -22.36
N ASN A 148 -38.96 -0.29 -21.69
CA ASN A 148 -38.70 -0.23 -20.24
C ASN A 148 -39.93 0.14 -19.38
N ASP A 149 -41.13 0.24 -19.97
CA ASP A 149 -42.36 0.60 -19.22
C ASP A 149 -43.21 -0.61 -18.76
N ASP A 150 -42.74 -1.85 -19.01
CA ASP A 150 -43.38 -3.08 -18.51
C ASP A 150 -42.39 -3.90 -17.65
N GLU A 151 -42.22 -3.52 -16.38
CA GLU A 151 -42.08 -4.43 -15.21
C GLU A 151 -42.19 -3.67 -13.87
#